data_AF-A0A848VXW1-F1
#
_entry.id   AF-A0A848VXW1-F1
#
_cell.length_a   1.000
_cell.length_b   1.000
_cell.length_c   1.000
_cell.angle_alpha   90.00
_cell.angle_beta   90.00
_cell.angle_gamma   90.00
#
_symmetry.space_group_name_H-M   'P 1'
#
loop_
_entity.id
_entity.type
_entity.pdbx_description
1 polymer ?
#
loop_
_entity_poly.entity_id
_entity_poly.type
_entity_poly.pdbx_seq_one_letter_code
_entity_poly.pdbx_strand_id
1 'polypeptide(L)'
;MTASGDPFFQPVSGIDLPRFAGVPTFMRLPSLTPDAPRYGDVQMGLVGVPWDGGTTNRPGPRHGPRQLRDYSTMIRAMNPVTG
;
A
#
# COMPACT_ATOMS: atom_id res chain seq x y z
N MET A 1 23.67 -3.58 2.54
CA MET A 1 23.46 -2.12 2.54
C MET A 1 23.11 -1.71 1.12
N THR A 2 21.88 -1.99 0.69
CA THR A 2 21.44 -1.89 -0.72
C THR A 2 19.93 -1.66 -0.70
N ALA A 3 19.32 -0.58 -1.18
CA ALA A 3 19.76 0.63 -1.85
C ALA A 3 19.11 1.83 -1.14
N SER A 4 19.72 3.02 -1.16
CA SER A 4 19.03 4.25 -0.77
C SER A 4 17.99 4.59 -1.84
N GLY A 5 16.84 3.92 -1.80
CA GLY A 5 15.68 4.28 -2.59
C GLY A 5 15.21 5.68 -2.21
N ASP A 6 14.54 6.36 -3.14
CA ASP A 6 13.93 7.67 -2.88
C ASP A 6 13.02 7.58 -1.64
N PRO A 7 13.26 8.41 -0.59
CA PRO A 7 12.52 8.35 0.67
C PRO A 7 11.02 8.62 0.48
N PHE A 8 10.63 9.33 -0.57
CA PHE A 8 9.23 9.58 -0.89
C PHE A 8 8.46 8.28 -1.11
N PHE A 9 9.05 7.30 -1.81
CA PHE A 9 8.41 6.03 -2.12
C PHE A 9 8.57 4.97 -1.02
N GLN A 10 8.91 5.38 0.20
CA GLN A 10 9.01 4.49 1.35
C GLN A 10 7.77 4.59 2.24
N PRO A 11 7.35 3.49 2.90
CA PRO A 11 6.30 3.54 3.91
C PRO A 11 6.64 4.47 5.07
N VAL A 12 5.63 5.11 5.64
CA VAL A 12 5.81 5.86 6.89
C VAL A 12 6.28 4.92 8.01
N SER A 13 7.33 5.33 8.73
CA SER A 13 7.85 4.57 9.86
C SER A 13 6.76 4.35 10.92
N GLY A 14 6.79 3.17 11.56
CA GLY A 14 5.92 2.89 12.71
C GLY A 14 6.33 3.64 13.99
N ILE A 15 7.55 4.19 14.01
CA ILE A 15 8.06 5.02 15.12
C ILE A 15 7.52 6.44 15.01
N ASP A 16 7.48 6.99 13.80
CA ASP A 16 7.04 8.38 13.56
C ASP A 16 5.51 8.52 13.59
N LEU A 17 4.79 7.53 13.06
CA LEU A 17 3.34 7.48 13.07
C LEU A 17 2.88 6.06 13.45
N PRO A 18 2.12 5.88 14.54
CA PRO A 18 1.65 4.55 14.93
C PRO A 18 0.80 3.92 13.83
N ARG A 19 0.85 2.59 13.73
CA ARG A 19 0.27 1.84 12.60
C ARG A 19 -1.25 1.90 12.51
N PHE A 20 -1.93 2.20 13.61
CA PHE A 20 -3.38 2.43 13.65
C PHE A 20 -3.78 3.84 13.20
N ALA A 21 -2.83 4.72 12.85
CA ALA A 21 -3.08 6.10 12.46
C ALA A 21 -2.66 6.37 11.00
N GLY A 22 -3.25 7.42 10.41
CA GLY A 22 -3.04 7.84 9.04
C GLY A 22 -4.01 7.23 8.04
N VAL A 23 -3.87 7.60 6.76
CA VAL A 23 -4.71 7.08 5.67
C VAL A 23 -4.23 5.66 5.33
N PRO A 24 -5.12 4.64 5.29
CA PRO A 24 -4.74 3.25 5.01
C PRO A 24 -4.55 3.03 3.51
N THR A 25 -3.44 3.51 2.96
CA THR A 25 -2.94 3.09 1.65
C THR A 25 -2.26 1.71 1.75
N PHE A 26 -2.03 1.07 0.62
CA PHE A 26 -1.38 -0.25 0.62
C PHE A 26 0.05 -0.15 1.19
N MET A 27 0.35 -0.93 2.22
CA MET A 27 1.60 -0.91 2.98
C MET A 27 2.00 0.49 3.48
N ARG A 28 1.05 1.43 3.65
CA ARG A 28 1.30 2.82 4.06
C ARG A 28 2.21 3.61 3.10
N LEU A 29 2.23 3.25 1.81
CA LEU A 29 2.93 3.99 0.75
C LEU A 29 2.18 5.29 0.37
N PRO A 30 2.83 6.26 -0.30
CA PRO A 30 2.13 7.42 -0.83
C PRO A 30 1.01 7.04 -1.80
N SER A 31 -0.11 7.75 -1.71
CA SER A 31 -1.16 7.68 -2.73
C SER A 31 -0.84 8.66 -3.85
N LEU A 32 -0.82 8.17 -5.08
CA LEU A 32 -0.63 8.99 -6.28
C LEU A 32 -1.77 8.75 -7.26
N THR A 33 -2.28 9.85 -7.80
CA THR A 33 -3.18 9.88 -8.95
C THR A 33 -2.37 10.17 -10.23
N PRO A 34 -2.89 9.89 -11.44
CA PRO A 34 -2.16 10.12 -12.69
C PRO A 34 -1.70 11.56 -12.92
N ASP A 35 -2.37 12.54 -12.31
CA ASP A 35 -2.05 13.97 -12.35
C ASP A 35 -1.01 14.40 -11.31
N ALA A 36 -0.60 13.51 -10.39
CA ALA A 36 0.40 13.84 -9.39
C ALA A 36 1.76 14.16 -10.03
N PRO A 37 2.50 15.19 -9.57
CA PRO A 37 3.77 15.61 -10.19
C PRO A 37 4.81 14.49 -10.30
N ARG A 38 4.76 13.53 -9.37
CA ARG A 38 5.71 12.42 -9.26
C ARG A 38 5.17 11.10 -9.83
N TYR A 39 4.02 11.12 -10.53
CA TYR A 39 3.43 9.90 -11.09
C TYR A 39 4.36 9.22 -12.11
N GLY A 40 5.08 10.01 -12.92
CA GLY A 40 6.06 9.50 -13.89
C GLY A 40 7.31 8.84 -13.27
N ASP A 41 7.58 9.10 -11.98
CA ASP A 41 8.71 8.50 -11.27
C ASP A 41 8.37 7.07 -10.77
N VAL A 42 7.11 6.66 -10.84
CA VAL A 42 6.64 5.37 -10.31
C VAL A 42 7.18 4.23 -11.18
N GLN A 43 8.05 3.42 -10.61
CA GLN A 43 8.56 2.20 -11.25
C GLN A 43 7.59 1.02 -11.12
N MET A 44 6.86 0.95 -10.00
CA MET A 44 5.83 -0.08 -9.74
C MET A 44 4.65 0.52 -8.97
N GLY A 45 3.45 0.37 -9.53
CA GLY A 45 2.20 0.86 -8.94
C GLY A 45 1.37 -0.28 -8.34
N LEU A 46 0.79 -0.03 -7.16
CA LEU A 46 -0.14 -0.95 -6.50
C LEU A 46 -1.57 -0.46 -6.68
N VAL A 47 -2.33 -1.14 -7.54
CA VAL A 47 -3.70 -0.75 -7.89
C VAL A 47 -4.67 -1.84 -7.46
N GLY A 48 -5.68 -1.46 -6.67
CA GLY A 48 -6.76 -2.36 -6.29
C GLY A 48 -7.95 -2.21 -7.23
N VAL A 49 -8.50 -3.32 -7.74
CA VAL A 49 -9.69 -3.34 -8.60
C VAL A 49 -10.89 -3.90 -7.81
N PRO A 50 -11.78 -3.05 -7.27
CA PRO A 50 -12.88 -3.48 -6.42
C PRO A 50 -14.08 -3.95 -7.25
N TRP A 51 -13.96 -5.09 -7.92
CA TRP A 51 -14.98 -5.61 -8.82
C TRP A 51 -15.25 -7.10 -8.57
N ASP A 52 -16.53 -7.48 -8.59
CA ASP A 52 -17.00 -8.87 -8.47
C ASP A 52 -18.23 -9.12 -9.38
N GLY A 53 -18.37 -8.36 -10.47
CA GLY A 53 -19.51 -8.45 -11.38
C GLY A 53 -19.66 -9.80 -12.07
N GLY A 54 -18.59 -10.59 -12.17
CA GLY A 54 -18.61 -11.96 -12.70
C GLY A 54 -18.92 -13.05 -11.66
N THR A 55 -19.21 -12.71 -10.41
CA THR A 55 -19.45 -13.71 -9.36
C THR A 55 -20.84 -14.36 -9.49
N THR A 56 -20.89 -15.69 -9.54
CA THR A 56 -22.13 -16.46 -9.77
C THR A 56 -22.81 -17.01 -8.50
N ASN A 57 -22.14 -16.97 -7.34
CA ASN A 57 -22.65 -17.55 -6.09
C ASN A 57 -22.54 -16.57 -4.91
N ARG A 58 -21.33 -16.39 -4.35
CA ARG A 58 -21.12 -15.60 -3.13
C ARG A 58 -20.38 -14.29 -3.44
N PRO A 59 -21.07 -13.15 -3.59
CA PRO A 59 -20.43 -11.84 -3.83
C PRO A 59 -19.73 -11.32 -2.58
N GLY A 60 -18.98 -10.23 -2.71
CA GLY A 60 -18.19 -9.65 -1.61
C GLY A 60 -16.73 -9.32 -1.94
N PRO A 61 -16.03 -9.99 -2.89
CA PRO A 61 -14.65 -9.65 -3.23
C PRO A 61 -14.41 -8.19 -3.63
N ARG A 62 -15.44 -7.46 -4.09
CA ARG A 62 -15.35 -5.99 -4.32
C ARG A 62 -14.87 -5.20 -3.11
N HIS A 63 -15.05 -5.71 -1.89
CA HIS A 63 -14.58 -5.09 -0.65
C HIS A 63 -13.11 -5.44 -0.32
N GLY A 64 -12.57 -6.48 -0.95
CA GLY A 64 -11.22 -6.99 -0.72
C GLY A 64 -10.12 -5.92 -0.79
N PRO A 65 -10.05 -5.08 -1.84
CA PRO A 65 -9.02 -4.06 -1.93
C PRO A 65 -9.02 -3.02 -0.81
N ARG A 66 -10.17 -2.75 -0.16
CA ARG A 66 -10.20 -1.86 1.01
C ARG A 66 -9.62 -2.56 2.22
N GLN A 67 -10.06 -3.79 2.48
CA GLN A 67 -9.67 -4.54 3.67
C GLN A 67 -8.21 -5.02 3.61
N LEU A 68 -7.71 -5.32 2.41
CA LEU A 68 -6.30 -5.63 2.19
C LEU A 68 -5.38 -4.43 2.50
N ARG A 69 -5.80 -3.20 2.15
CA ARG A 69 -5.05 -1.99 2.53
C ARG A 69 -5.00 -1.83 4.05
N ASP A 70 -6.13 -2.02 4.73
CA ASP A 70 -6.21 -1.95 6.19
C ASP A 70 -5.28 -2.95 6.87
N TYR A 71 -5.33 -4.24 6.49
CA TYR A 71 -4.45 -5.26 7.06
C TYR A 71 -2.97 -5.06 6.70
N SER A 72 -2.66 -4.44 5.56
CA SER A 72 -1.27 -4.19 5.15
C SER A 72 -0.53 -3.19 6.05
N THR A 73 -1.23 -2.44 6.89
CA THR A 73 -0.63 -1.46 7.82
C THR A 73 0.34 -2.08 8.83
N MET A 74 0.26 -3.40 9.06
CA MET A 74 1.14 -4.14 9.96
C MET A 74 2.43 -4.66 9.31
N ILE A 75 2.53 -4.63 7.98
CA ILE A 75 3.71 -5.10 7.25
C ILE A 75 4.90 -4.14 7.49
N ARG A 76 6.10 -4.72 7.62
CA ARG A 76 7.37 -3.97 7.75
C ARG A 76 8.11 -3.96 6.40
N ALA A 77 8.93 -2.93 6.18
CA ALA A 77 9.74 -2.82 4.97
C ALA A 77 10.76 -3.96 4.81
N MET A 78 11.17 -4.57 5.93
CA MET A 78 12.25 -5.55 5.99
C MET A 78 12.01 -6.49 7.19
N ASN A 79 12.53 -7.70 7.12
CA ASN A 79 12.45 -8.63 8.23
C ASN A 79 13.36 -8.10 9.36
N PRO A 80 12.84 -7.94 10.60
CA PRO A 80 13.65 -7.37 11.68
C PRO A 80 14.79 -8.29 12.15
N VAL A 81 14.74 -9.58 11.84
CA VAL A 81 15.75 -10.58 12.27
C VAL A 81 16.80 -10.79 11.18
N THR A 82 16.35 -11.04 9.94
CA THR A 82 17.25 -11.44 8.85
C THR A 82 17.65 -10.30 7.93
N GLY A 83 16.92 -9.19 8.00
CA GLY A 83 17.00 -8.14 7.01
C GLY A 83 16.27 -8.50 5.72
#